data_AF-A0A1I1CLR3-F1
#
_entry.id   AF-A0A1I1CLR3-F1
#
_cell.length_a   1.000
_cell.length_b   1.000
_cell.length_c   1.000
_cell.angle_alpha   90.00
_cell.angle_beta   90.00
_cell.angle_gamma   90.00
#
_symmetry.space_group_name_H-M   'P 1'
#
loop_
_entity.id
_entity.type
_entity.pdbx_description
1 polymer ?
#
loop_
_entity_poly.entity_id
_entity_poly.type
_entity_poly.pdbx_seq_one_letter_code
_entity_poly.pdbx_strand_id
1 'polypeptide(L)'
;MTTLVQHFGSRDFRRFSRIVVLVLCIGLTTEGQACSRLAEMKDSAEMIQNIEREHFGKRMLLVELYGTTTYVFDSTHEVAGPVMAVLRSLGYELVLPAGVSIPSEGLLPIPSDAMRTADPDHVFLMNFSNDEAAVERVIADLGAFSENRVYRMNSTVAEAFSDSWNACRLGPIVAEAIERSTTMKEAL
;
A
#
# COMPACT_ATOMS: atom_id res chain seq x y z
N MET A 1 -57.26 3.78 32.00
CA MET A 1 -57.31 4.28 30.62
C MET A 1 -55.88 4.56 30.19
N THR A 2 -55.26 3.98 29.16
CA THR A 2 -55.54 2.83 28.31
C THR A 2 -54.16 2.43 27.75
N THR A 3 -53.96 1.13 27.57
CA THR A 3 -52.79 0.43 27.05
C THR A 3 -52.29 0.91 25.68
N LEU A 4 -50.98 0.85 25.45
CA LEU A 4 -50.45 0.27 24.21
C LEU A 4 -49.18 -0.54 24.48
N VAL A 5 -49.29 -1.83 24.17
CA VAL A 5 -48.26 -2.88 24.20
C VAL A 5 -47.99 -3.27 22.75
N GLN A 6 -46.72 -3.45 22.39
CA GLN A 6 -46.17 -4.29 21.31
C GLN A 6 -44.64 -4.16 21.47
N HIS A 7 -43.83 -5.08 21.99
CA HIS A 7 -43.65 -6.54 21.92
C HIS A 7 -43.11 -7.10 20.58
N PHE A 8 -42.02 -7.87 20.73
CA PHE A 8 -41.22 -8.69 19.79
C PHE A 8 -40.06 -7.97 19.07
N GLY A 9 -38.82 -8.48 19.12
CA GLY A 9 -38.36 -9.74 19.68
C GLY A 9 -36.83 -9.85 19.76
N SER A 10 -36.40 -10.60 20.77
CA SER A 10 -35.07 -11.23 20.85
C SER A 10 -34.87 -12.16 19.66
N ARG A 11 -33.70 -12.08 19.01
CA ARG A 11 -33.12 -13.18 18.24
C ARG A 11 -31.61 -12.97 18.04
N ASP A 12 -30.90 -13.99 18.48
CA ASP A 12 -29.51 -14.34 18.22
C ASP A 12 -28.99 -13.88 16.85
N PHE A 13 -27.80 -13.26 16.83
CA PHE A 13 -26.92 -13.43 15.67
C PHE A 13 -25.59 -14.05 16.12
N ARG A 14 -25.46 -15.28 15.62
CA ARG A 14 -24.42 -16.25 15.86
C ARG A 14 -23.08 -15.76 15.32
N ARG A 15 -22.03 -16.26 15.97
CA ARG A 15 -20.69 -16.43 15.41
C ARG A 15 -20.76 -16.89 13.95
N PHE A 16 -20.08 -16.17 13.06
CA PHE A 16 -19.63 -16.69 11.77
C PHE A 16 -18.12 -16.44 11.66
N SER A 17 -17.33 -17.32 12.27
CA SER A 17 -16.35 -18.10 11.52
C SER A 17 -16.85 -18.57 10.15
N ARG A 18 -16.16 -18.16 9.08
CA ARG A 18 -15.63 -19.02 8.00
C ARG A 18 -15.04 -18.15 6.90
N ILE A 19 -13.72 -18.30 6.73
CA ILE A 19 -12.96 -18.32 5.47
C ILE A 19 -13.82 -17.98 4.25
N VAL A 20 -13.61 -16.80 3.67
CA VAL A 20 -14.03 -16.51 2.30
C VAL A 20 -12.84 -16.80 1.40
N VAL A 21 -12.85 -18.00 0.81
CA VAL A 21 -12.03 -18.34 -0.36
C VAL A 21 -12.60 -17.52 -1.52
N LEU A 22 -11.84 -16.57 -2.03
CA LEU A 22 -12.16 -15.90 -3.29
C LEU A 22 -11.93 -16.89 -4.44
N VAL A 23 -13.03 -17.41 -4.98
CA VAL A 23 -13.04 -18.20 -6.22
C VAL A 23 -12.99 -17.22 -7.40
N LEU A 24 -11.99 -17.42 -8.24
CA LEU A 24 -11.75 -16.74 -9.51
C LEU A 24 -12.91 -17.04 -10.49
N CYS A 25 -13.74 -16.04 -10.80
CA CYS A 25 -14.73 -16.14 -11.87
C CYS A 25 -14.11 -15.71 -13.21
N ILE A 26 -13.87 -16.66 -14.10
CA ILE A 26 -13.68 -16.41 -15.54
C ILE A 26 -15.05 -16.59 -16.21
N GLY A 27 -15.54 -15.54 -16.89
CA GLY A 27 -16.78 -15.59 -17.66
C GLY A 27 -17.13 -14.28 -18.39
N LEU A 28 -16.51 -14.10 -19.57
CA LEU A 28 -17.03 -13.53 -20.84
C LEU A 28 -18.54 -13.19 -20.84
N THR A 29 -19.12 -12.11 -21.39
CA THR A 29 -18.76 -11.08 -22.39
C THR A 29 -19.70 -9.89 -22.22
N THR A 30 -19.23 -8.63 -22.32
CA THR A 30 -19.88 -7.57 -23.10
C THR A 30 -18.93 -6.38 -23.22
N GLU A 31 -18.81 -5.90 -24.45
CA GLU A 31 -17.81 -4.97 -24.95
C GLU A 31 -17.89 -3.56 -24.32
N GLY A 32 -16.72 -3.02 -23.97
CA GLY A 32 -16.57 -1.64 -23.53
C GLY A 32 -15.15 -1.38 -23.02
N GLN A 33 -14.23 -1.08 -23.95
CA GLN A 33 -12.81 -0.77 -23.72
C GLN A 33 -11.98 -1.88 -23.05
N ALA A 34 -11.67 -2.88 -23.87
CA ALA A 34 -10.60 -3.83 -23.62
C ALA A 34 -9.29 -3.08 -23.39
N CYS A 35 -8.77 -3.18 -22.17
CA CYS A 35 -7.36 -2.99 -21.88
C CYS A 35 -6.58 -3.88 -22.84
N SER A 36 -5.95 -3.29 -23.85
CA SER A 36 -5.21 -3.99 -24.89
C SER A 36 -3.88 -4.49 -24.29
N ARG A 37 -3.93 -5.49 -23.40
CA ARG A 37 -2.76 -5.99 -22.63
C ARG A 37 -2.81 -7.48 -22.30
N LEU A 38 -3.48 -8.30 -23.09
CA LEU A 38 -3.60 -9.76 -22.82
C LEU A 38 -2.26 -10.52 -22.90
N ALA A 39 -1.22 -9.97 -23.53
CA ALA A 39 0.13 -10.55 -23.53
C ALA A 39 1.02 -10.01 -22.39
N GLU A 40 0.90 -8.72 -22.03
CA GLU A 40 1.65 -8.12 -20.90
C GLU A 40 1.10 -8.56 -19.53
N MET A 41 -0.20 -8.89 -19.45
CA MET A 41 -0.83 -9.34 -18.20
C MET A 41 -0.35 -10.71 -17.71
N LYS A 42 0.13 -11.58 -18.61
CA LYS A 42 0.58 -12.92 -18.19
C LYS A 42 1.90 -12.85 -17.41
N ASP A 43 2.80 -11.99 -17.85
CA ASP A 43 4.11 -11.77 -17.22
C ASP A 43 3.94 -11.04 -15.88
N SER A 44 3.10 -9.99 -15.84
CA SER A 44 2.79 -9.29 -14.59
C SER A 44 2.00 -10.15 -13.59
N ALA A 45 1.10 -11.03 -14.03
CA ALA A 45 0.34 -11.89 -13.12
C ALA A 45 1.21 -13.00 -12.49
N GLU A 46 2.14 -13.57 -13.26
CA GLU A 46 3.08 -14.57 -12.76
C GLU A 46 4.12 -13.92 -11.81
N MET A 47 4.57 -12.71 -12.13
CA MET A 47 5.40 -11.87 -11.26
C MET A 47 4.69 -11.54 -9.93
N ILE A 48 3.42 -11.11 -9.97
CA ILE A 48 2.64 -10.79 -8.77
C ILE A 48 2.46 -12.03 -7.87
N GLN A 49 2.22 -13.22 -8.44
CA GLN A 49 2.09 -14.46 -7.65
C GLN A 49 3.39 -14.89 -6.95
N ASN A 50 4.55 -14.65 -7.57
CA ASN A 50 5.84 -14.94 -6.94
C ASN A 50 6.15 -13.94 -5.81
N ILE A 51 5.82 -12.65 -6.02
CA ILE A 51 5.94 -11.61 -4.99
C ILE A 51 5.03 -11.92 -3.79
N GLU A 52 3.80 -12.38 -4.00
CA GLU A 52 2.85 -12.72 -2.93
C GLU A 52 3.39 -13.77 -1.94
N ARG A 53 4.20 -14.73 -2.40
CA ARG A 53 4.75 -15.79 -1.52
C ARG A 53 6.00 -15.35 -0.76
N GLU A 54 6.82 -14.47 -1.32
CA GLU A 54 8.06 -14.02 -0.68
C GLU A 54 7.85 -12.97 0.42
N HIS A 55 6.74 -12.21 0.33
CA HIS A 55 6.52 -11.03 1.17
C HIS A 55 5.41 -11.20 2.22
N PHE A 56 4.80 -12.38 2.31
CA PHE A 56 3.73 -12.64 3.28
C PHE A 56 4.20 -12.43 4.73
N GLY A 57 3.50 -11.54 5.46
CA GLY A 57 3.80 -11.20 6.85
C GLY A 57 5.00 -10.27 7.03
N LYS A 58 5.52 -9.67 5.95
CA LYS A 58 6.62 -8.70 6.02
C LYS A 58 6.11 -7.34 6.47
N ARG A 59 6.76 -6.76 7.47
CA ARG A 59 6.41 -5.47 8.03
C ARG A 59 6.85 -4.37 7.09
N MET A 60 5.92 -3.54 6.64
CA MET A 60 6.19 -2.44 5.72
C MET A 60 5.85 -1.09 6.33
N LEU A 61 6.71 -0.10 6.08
CA LEU A 61 6.43 1.30 6.37
C LEU A 61 6.14 2.03 5.07
N LEU A 62 4.98 2.69 4.97
CA LEU A 62 4.64 3.57 3.84
C LEU A 62 4.97 5.01 4.21
N VAL A 63 5.83 5.64 3.42
CA VAL A 63 6.30 7.01 3.60
C VAL A 63 5.99 7.82 2.36
N GLU A 64 5.59 9.08 2.54
CA GLU A 64 5.53 10.06 1.46
C GLU A 64 6.61 11.09 1.67
N LEU A 65 7.20 11.56 0.58
CA LEU A 65 8.05 12.73 0.55
C LEU A 65 7.42 13.78 -0.37
N TYR A 66 6.97 14.89 0.22
CA TYR A 66 6.47 16.06 -0.50
C TYR A 66 7.35 17.27 -0.21
N GLY A 67 7.98 17.80 -1.26
CA GLY A 67 9.05 18.78 -1.12
C GLY A 67 10.21 18.20 -0.29
N THR A 68 10.39 18.69 0.93
CA THR A 68 11.41 18.18 1.88
C THR A 68 10.80 17.56 3.13
N THR A 69 9.47 17.43 3.18
CA THR A 69 8.76 16.93 4.36
C THR A 69 8.34 15.48 4.14
N THR A 70 8.61 14.63 5.14
CA THR A 70 8.19 13.24 5.15
C THR A 70 6.94 13.03 5.99
N TYR A 71 6.05 12.15 5.52
CA TYR A 71 4.79 11.84 6.17
C TYR A 71 4.60 10.33 6.31
N VAL A 72 3.92 9.92 7.38
CA VAL A 72 3.36 8.58 7.54
C VAL A 72 1.83 8.65 7.49
N PHE A 73 1.20 7.54 7.13
CA PHE A 73 -0.23 7.48 6.84
C PHE A 73 -0.90 6.29 7.51
N ASP A 74 -2.22 6.36 7.61
CA ASP A 74 -3.05 5.18 7.70
C ASP A 74 -3.88 4.99 6.41
N SER A 75 -4.82 4.04 6.44
CA SER A 75 -5.63 3.70 5.27
C SER A 75 -6.76 4.68 4.97
N THR A 76 -7.00 5.72 5.78
CA THR A 76 -8.05 6.71 5.49
C THR A 76 -7.59 7.80 4.54
N HIS A 77 -6.27 7.94 4.31
CA HIS A 77 -5.73 8.91 3.38
C HIS A 77 -6.01 8.53 1.91
N GLU A 78 -6.54 9.47 1.12
CA GLU A 78 -7.02 9.22 -0.25
C GLU A 78 -5.91 8.72 -1.20
N VAL A 79 -4.68 9.22 -1.04
CA VAL A 79 -3.54 8.80 -1.85
C VAL A 79 -2.91 7.51 -1.32
N ALA A 80 -2.78 7.38 0.00
CA ALA A 80 -2.03 6.26 0.59
C ALA A 80 -2.86 4.98 0.69
N GLY A 81 -4.17 5.10 0.91
CA GLY A 81 -5.10 3.97 1.04
C GLY A 81 -5.05 3.00 -0.15
N PRO A 82 -5.15 3.47 -1.41
CA PRO A 82 -5.00 2.62 -2.60
C PRO A 82 -3.64 1.90 -2.67
N VAL A 83 -2.56 2.57 -2.30
CA VAL A 83 -1.20 1.98 -2.29
C VAL A 83 -1.12 0.89 -1.22
N MET A 84 -1.62 1.15 -0.02
CA MET A 84 -1.69 0.16 1.06
C MET A 84 -2.53 -1.06 0.67
N ALA A 85 -3.61 -0.87 -0.07
CA ALA A 85 -4.44 -1.99 -0.54
C ALA A 85 -3.66 -2.92 -1.48
N VAL A 86 -2.90 -2.35 -2.43
CA VAL A 86 -2.02 -3.12 -3.31
C VAL A 86 -0.93 -3.84 -2.52
N LEU A 87 -0.24 -3.14 -1.61
CA LEU A 87 0.82 -3.75 -0.79
C LEU A 87 0.30 -4.87 0.11
N ARG A 88 -0.90 -4.71 0.70
CA ARG A 88 -1.54 -5.79 1.47
C ARG A 88 -1.89 -6.99 0.60
N SER A 89 -2.33 -6.78 -0.65
CA SER A 89 -2.57 -7.90 -1.57
C SER A 89 -1.29 -8.69 -1.89
N LEU A 90 -0.13 -8.03 -1.82
CA LEU A 90 1.19 -8.66 -1.96
C LEU A 90 1.71 -9.29 -0.66
N GLY A 91 0.93 -9.28 0.42
CA GLY A 91 1.27 -9.92 1.69
C GLY A 91 1.97 -9.03 2.71
N TYR A 92 2.17 -7.74 2.43
CA TYR A 92 2.80 -6.83 3.39
C TYR A 92 1.84 -6.35 4.49
N GLU A 93 2.38 -6.15 5.68
CA GLU A 93 1.66 -5.63 6.85
C GLU A 93 2.15 -4.22 7.21
N LEU A 94 1.25 -3.23 7.17
CA LEU A 94 1.60 -1.84 7.53
C LEU A 94 2.00 -1.73 9.00
N VAL A 95 3.15 -1.10 9.25
CA VAL A 95 3.59 -0.69 10.59
C VAL A 95 3.75 0.82 10.69
N LEU A 96 3.53 1.33 11.90
CA LEU A 96 3.70 2.75 12.24
C LEU A 96 4.80 2.90 13.30
N PRO A 97 5.46 4.07 13.37
CA PRO A 97 6.40 4.35 14.45
C PRO A 97 5.73 4.23 15.82
N ALA A 98 6.47 3.75 16.83
CA ALA A 98 5.91 3.44 18.13
C ALA A 98 5.34 4.70 18.80
N GLY A 99 4.10 4.60 19.32
CA GLY A 99 3.41 5.72 19.98
C GLY A 99 2.84 6.77 19.02
N VAL A 100 2.95 6.58 17.70
CA VAL A 100 2.29 7.43 16.72
C VAL A 100 0.81 7.08 16.61
N SER A 101 -0.03 8.11 16.69
CA SER A 101 -1.43 8.07 16.29
C SER A 101 -1.62 9.00 15.11
N ILE A 102 -2.13 8.48 14.01
CA ILE A 102 -2.44 9.28 12.82
C ILE A 102 -3.70 10.12 13.09
N PRO A 103 -3.68 11.44 12.82
CA PRO A 103 -4.87 12.30 12.89
C PRO A 103 -5.98 11.85 11.94
N SER A 104 -7.19 12.38 12.11
CA SER A 104 -8.35 12.06 11.25
C SER A 104 -8.14 12.38 9.77
N GLU A 105 -7.21 13.28 9.47
CA GLU A 105 -6.76 13.66 8.13
C GLU A 105 -5.97 12.54 7.44
N GLY A 106 -5.59 11.48 8.15
CA GLY A 106 -4.94 10.29 7.61
C GLY A 106 -3.43 10.43 7.37
N LEU A 107 -2.81 11.55 7.75
CA LEU A 107 -1.38 11.80 7.56
C LEU A 107 -0.75 12.54 8.75
N LEU A 108 0.52 12.26 9.02
CA LEU A 108 1.30 12.93 10.07
C LEU A 108 2.73 13.22 9.59
N PRO A 109 3.20 14.48 9.63
CA PRO A 109 4.60 14.79 9.33
C PRO A 109 5.51 14.22 10.41
N ILE A 110 6.51 13.45 10.01
CA ILE A 110 7.50 12.86 10.92
C ILE A 110 8.86 12.88 10.23
N PRO A 111 9.95 13.32 10.88
CA PRO A 111 11.32 13.17 10.37
C PRO A 111 11.66 11.71 10.04
N SER A 112 12.37 11.46 8.93
CA SER A 112 12.74 10.12 8.45
C SER A 112 13.46 9.27 9.50
N ASP A 113 14.36 9.86 10.28
CA ASP A 113 15.15 9.22 11.33
C ASP A 113 14.29 8.74 12.53
N ALA A 114 13.24 9.49 12.87
CA ALA A 114 12.30 9.15 13.95
C ALA A 114 11.42 7.93 13.61
N MET A 115 11.28 7.60 12.32
CA MET A 115 10.46 6.47 11.86
C MET A 115 11.07 5.10 12.19
N ARG A 116 12.34 5.04 12.59
CA ARG A 116 13.04 3.79 12.92
C ARG A 116 12.36 2.94 14.00
N THR A 117 11.54 3.57 14.85
CA THR A 117 10.78 2.87 15.90
C THR A 117 9.66 1.98 15.34
N ALA A 118 9.30 2.15 14.06
CA ALA A 118 8.39 1.26 13.37
C ALA A 118 9.00 -0.13 13.12
N ASP A 119 10.35 -0.23 13.13
CA ASP A 119 11.12 -1.45 12.90
C ASP A 119 10.63 -2.24 11.66
N PRO A 120 10.59 -1.61 10.47
CA PRO A 120 10.06 -2.24 9.26
C PRO A 120 11.08 -3.18 8.61
N ASP A 121 10.58 -4.27 8.02
CA ASP A 121 11.35 -5.08 7.08
C ASP A 121 11.58 -4.30 5.77
N HIS A 122 10.56 -3.57 5.30
CA HIS A 122 10.55 -2.90 3.99
C HIS A 122 10.02 -1.46 4.11
N VAL A 123 10.54 -0.53 3.32
CA VAL A 123 10.03 0.84 3.24
C VAL A 123 9.60 1.17 1.82
N PHE A 124 8.37 1.62 1.65
CA PHE A 124 7.87 2.11 0.37
C PHE A 124 7.77 3.62 0.43
N LEU A 125 8.48 4.31 -0.47
CA LEU A 125 8.57 5.77 -0.51
C LEU A 125 7.77 6.30 -1.70
N MET A 126 6.60 6.89 -1.44
CA MET A 126 5.86 7.72 -2.40
C MET A 126 6.60 9.05 -2.55
N ASN A 127 7.36 9.19 -3.63
CA ASN A 127 8.13 10.40 -3.89
C ASN A 127 7.35 11.37 -4.79
N PHE A 128 6.99 12.52 -4.24
CA PHE A 128 6.44 13.67 -4.95
C PHE A 128 7.43 14.85 -5.00
N SER A 129 8.65 14.67 -4.52
CA SER A 129 9.69 15.69 -4.56
C SER A 129 10.54 15.61 -5.82
N ASN A 130 10.93 16.78 -6.31
CA ASN A 130 11.92 16.96 -7.37
C ASN A 130 13.30 17.38 -6.81
N ASP A 131 13.42 17.54 -5.49
CA ASP A 131 14.70 17.81 -4.82
C ASP A 131 15.44 16.48 -4.59
N GLU A 132 16.22 16.05 -5.58
CA GLU A 132 16.96 14.78 -5.51
C GLU A 132 17.93 14.73 -4.32
N ALA A 133 18.47 15.86 -3.86
CA ALA A 133 19.32 15.87 -2.66
C ALA A 133 18.51 15.62 -1.38
N ALA A 134 17.24 16.03 -1.33
CA ALA A 134 16.33 15.65 -0.26
C ALA A 134 15.91 14.18 -0.36
N VAL A 135 15.62 13.71 -1.57
CA VAL A 135 15.25 12.30 -1.83
C VAL A 135 16.36 11.35 -1.38
N GLU A 136 17.61 11.58 -1.81
CA GLU A 136 18.74 10.73 -1.45
C GLU A 136 18.99 10.70 0.07
N ARG A 137 18.84 11.84 0.75
CA ARG A 137 18.95 11.90 2.22
C ARG A 137 17.86 11.07 2.89
N VAL A 138 16.61 11.21 2.46
CA VAL A 138 15.49 10.44 3.02
C VAL A 138 15.68 8.94 2.75
N ILE A 139 16.11 8.54 1.55
CA ILE A 139 16.40 7.14 1.24
C ILE A 139 17.53 6.60 2.14
N ALA A 140 18.60 7.37 2.35
CA ALA A 140 19.69 6.96 3.23
C ALA A 140 19.22 6.78 4.69
N ASP A 141 18.42 7.72 5.22
CA ASP A 141 17.88 7.65 6.58
C ASP A 141 16.97 6.42 6.76
N LEU A 142 16.06 6.19 5.81
CA LEU A 142 15.14 5.05 5.83
C LEU A 142 15.90 3.72 5.64
N GLY A 143 16.92 3.72 4.78
CA GLY A 143 17.76 2.55 4.51
C GLY A 143 18.56 2.08 5.72
N ALA A 144 19.00 3.02 6.57
CA ALA A 144 19.79 2.75 7.77
C ALA A 144 19.09 1.85 8.81
N PHE A 145 17.77 1.70 8.75
CA PHE A 145 17.00 0.83 9.65
C PHE A 145 16.10 -0.20 8.92
N SER A 146 16.18 -0.27 7.60
CA SER A 146 15.43 -1.24 6.77
C SER A 146 16.36 -2.17 5.98
N GLU A 147 17.64 -2.24 6.36
CA GLU A 147 18.69 -2.97 5.64
C GLU A 147 18.72 -2.58 4.14
N ASN A 148 18.58 -1.28 3.86
CA ASN A 148 18.50 -0.69 2.52
C ASN A 148 17.34 -1.21 1.64
N ARG A 149 16.29 -1.80 2.22
CA ARG A 149 15.07 -2.19 1.49
C ARG A 149 14.09 -1.03 1.37
N VAL A 150 14.52 0.00 0.64
CA VAL A 150 13.71 1.18 0.32
C VAL A 150 13.29 1.11 -1.15
N TYR A 151 11.99 1.21 -1.42
CA TYR A 151 11.39 1.15 -2.75
C TYR A 151 10.81 2.50 -3.13
N ARG A 152 11.52 3.23 -4.01
CA ARG A 152 11.12 4.55 -4.47
C ARG A 152 10.05 4.44 -5.56
N MET A 153 8.87 4.99 -5.28
CA MET A 153 7.76 5.12 -6.22
C MET A 153 7.62 6.58 -6.62
N ASN A 154 8.08 6.94 -7.82
CA ASN A 154 7.97 8.30 -8.32
C ASN A 154 6.57 8.55 -8.90
N SER A 155 5.96 9.66 -8.53
CA SER A 155 4.72 10.14 -9.15
C SER A 155 4.58 11.65 -8.97
N THR A 156 3.56 12.24 -9.57
CA THR A 156 3.18 13.62 -9.34
C THR A 156 1.93 13.70 -8.46
N VAL A 157 1.74 14.83 -7.77
CA VAL A 157 0.49 15.09 -7.02
C VAL A 157 -0.73 14.97 -7.95
N ALA A 158 -0.64 15.48 -9.18
CA ALA A 158 -1.73 15.42 -10.14
C ALA A 158 -2.14 13.98 -10.48
N GLU A 159 -1.17 13.06 -10.57
CA GLU A 159 -1.45 11.64 -10.80
C GLU A 159 -2.06 10.97 -9.56
N ALA A 160 -1.53 11.27 -8.38
CA ALA A 160 -1.98 10.71 -7.10
C ALA A 160 -3.43 11.08 -6.75
N PHE A 161 -3.89 12.26 -7.17
CA PHE A 161 -5.27 12.72 -6.99
C PHE A 161 -6.16 12.47 -8.22
N SER A 162 -5.70 11.66 -9.19
CA SER A 162 -6.49 11.32 -10.38
C SER A 162 -7.35 10.07 -10.16
N ASP A 163 -8.43 9.92 -10.95
CA ASP A 163 -9.24 8.69 -10.98
C ASP A 163 -8.43 7.45 -11.40
N SER A 164 -7.26 7.66 -12.02
CA SER A 164 -6.34 6.59 -12.41
C SER A 164 -5.47 6.08 -11.27
N TRP A 165 -5.51 6.70 -10.08
CA TRP A 165 -4.78 6.27 -8.89
C TRP A 165 -5.45 5.07 -8.21
N ASN A 166 -5.43 3.95 -8.92
CA ASN A 166 -6.10 2.71 -8.53
C ASN A 166 -5.18 1.51 -8.76
N ALA A 167 -5.62 0.31 -8.35
CA ALA A 167 -4.82 -0.91 -8.38
C ALA A 167 -4.20 -1.22 -9.75
N CYS A 168 -4.90 -0.94 -10.86
CA CYS A 168 -4.40 -1.20 -12.22
C CYS A 168 -3.16 -0.36 -12.55
N ARG A 169 -3.08 0.87 -12.02
CA ARG A 169 -1.92 1.75 -12.18
C ARG A 169 -0.85 1.49 -11.13
N LEU A 170 -1.27 1.25 -9.90
CA LEU A 170 -0.38 1.11 -8.75
C LEU A 170 0.36 -0.23 -8.72
N GLY A 171 -0.27 -1.32 -9.15
CA GLY A 171 0.37 -2.64 -9.21
C GLY A 171 1.70 -2.61 -9.97
N PRO A 172 1.73 -2.15 -11.24
CA PRO A 172 2.98 -2.00 -12.00
C PRO A 172 4.01 -1.07 -11.35
N ILE A 173 3.59 0.05 -10.75
CA ILE A 173 4.50 0.99 -10.07
C ILE A 173 5.19 0.32 -8.87
N VAL A 174 4.43 -0.41 -8.06
CA VAL A 174 4.95 -1.14 -6.90
C VAL A 174 5.90 -2.25 -7.35
N ALA A 175 5.50 -3.01 -8.36
CA ALA A 175 6.30 -4.09 -8.93
C ALA A 175 7.66 -3.57 -9.47
N GLU A 176 7.64 -2.51 -10.28
CA GLU A 176 8.85 -1.89 -10.82
C GLU A 176 9.76 -1.33 -9.71
N ALA A 177 9.18 -0.73 -8.66
CA ALA A 177 9.95 -0.23 -7.53
C ALA A 177 10.70 -1.36 -6.80
N ILE A 178 10.05 -2.52 -6.62
CA ILE A 178 10.66 -3.71 -6.01
C ILE A 178 11.81 -4.25 -6.86
N GLU A 179 11.61 -4.41 -8.17
CA GLU A 179 12.63 -4.94 -9.09
C GLU A 179 13.89 -4.08 -9.16
N ARG A 180 13.72 -2.75 -9.25
CA ARG A 180 14.84 -1.81 -9.32
C ARG A 180 15.75 -1.92 -8.10
N SER A 181 15.17 -2.02 -6.90
CA SER A 181 15.94 -2.16 -5.66
C SER A 181 16.64 -3.52 -5.56
N THR A 182 16.05 -4.60 -6.07
CA THR A 182 16.69 -5.92 -6.12
C THR A 182 17.89 -5.95 -7.07
N THR A 183 17.74 -5.38 -8.26
CA THR A 183 18.80 -5.35 -9.29
C THR A 183 20.02 -4.55 -8.82
N MET A 184 19.81 -3.43 -8.12
CA MET A 184 20.91 -2.65 -7.54
C MET A 184 21.68 -3.41 -6.46
N LYS A 185 21.05 -4.35 -5.76
CA LYS A 185 21.70 -5.18 -4.75
C LYS A 185 22.59 -6.25 -5.36
N GLU A 186 22.24 -6.79 -6.54
CA GLU A 186 23.01 -7.82 -7.23
C GLU A 186 24.21 -7.26 -8.01
N ALA A 187 24.21 -5.97 -8.32
CA ALA A 187 25.28 -5.29 -9.05
C ALA A 187 26.44 -4.78 -8.18
N LEU A 188 26.34 -4.92 -6.85
CA LEU A 188 27.33 -4.50 -5.84
C LEU A 188 27.99 -5.70 -5.17
#